data_AF-A0ABD5Z2J8-F1
#
_entry.id   AF-A0ABD5Z2J8-F1
#
_cell.length_a   1.000
_cell.length_b   1.000
_cell.length_c   1.000
_cell.angle_alpha   90.00
_cell.angle_beta   90.00
_cell.angle_gamma   90.00
#
_symmetry.space_group_name_H-M   'P 1'
#
loop_
_entity.id
_entity.type
_entity.pdbx_description
1 polymer ?
#
loop_
_entity_poly.entity_id
_entity_poly.type
_entity_poly.pdbx_seq_one_letter_code
_entity_poly.pdbx_strand_id
1 'polypeptide(L)'
;MYKTITSGRGNDYGNENETFDGWLDDVNNYTGVVDKMDVEQPEVVVGAEGNRGSFAFEPAAIKVSRGTTVKWVWTGEGGYHNVVDEGSSFESDLVQEEGSTFTHTFDSSGVYKYACTPHEALGMKGVIVVE
;
A
#
# COMPACT_ATOMS: atom_id res chain seq x y z
N MET A 1 0.99 -12.05 -22.78
CA MET A 1 0.23 -13.32 -22.81
C MET A 1 0.19 -13.85 -21.40
N TYR A 2 -0.92 -13.66 -20.69
CA TYR A 2 -1.08 -14.17 -19.34
C TYR A 2 -1.28 -15.68 -19.42
N LYS A 3 -0.36 -16.43 -18.82
CA LYS A 3 -0.38 -17.89 -18.83
C LYS A 3 -1.12 -18.33 -17.57
N THR A 4 -2.37 -18.77 -17.74
CA THR A 4 -3.10 -19.51 -16.71
C THR A 4 -2.35 -20.81 -16.43
N ILE A 5 -1.86 -21.00 -15.21
CA ILE A 5 -1.31 -22.27 -14.73
C ILE A 5 -2.38 -22.94 -13.86
N THR A 6 -2.97 -24.01 -14.37
CA THR A 6 -3.68 -25.01 -13.56
C THR A 6 -2.78 -26.22 -13.38
N SER A 7 -2.30 -26.46 -12.16
CA SER A 7 -1.91 -27.82 -11.71
C SER A 7 -1.77 -27.91 -10.18
N GLY A 8 -2.67 -28.68 -9.56
CA GLY A 8 -2.33 -29.72 -8.57
C GLY A 8 -1.80 -29.32 -7.19
N ARG A 9 -2.64 -29.54 -6.17
CA ARG A 9 -2.32 -29.73 -4.73
C ARG A 9 -1.26 -28.78 -4.14
N GLY A 10 -1.73 -27.66 -3.62
CA GLY A 10 -0.95 -26.80 -2.71
C GLY A 10 -1.77 -25.56 -2.41
N ASN A 11 -2.07 -25.39 -1.12
CA ASN A 11 -2.57 -24.21 -0.42
C ASN A 11 -3.48 -23.24 -1.19
N ASP A 12 -4.71 -23.18 -0.70
CA ASP A 12 -5.71 -22.16 -0.96
C ASP A 12 -5.17 -20.76 -0.58
N TYR A 13 -4.35 -20.16 -1.46
CA TYR A 13 -3.91 -18.76 -1.37
C TYR A 13 -4.69 -17.88 -2.35
N GLY A 14 -5.98 -18.18 -2.51
CA GLY A 14 -6.95 -17.23 -3.06
C GLY A 14 -7.82 -16.75 -1.91
N ASN A 15 -7.44 -15.66 -1.25
CA ASN A 15 -8.41 -14.93 -0.44
C ASN A 15 -8.73 -13.60 -1.10
N GLU A 16 -9.87 -13.64 -1.77
CA GLU A 16 -10.61 -12.51 -2.27
C GLU A 16 -10.90 -11.60 -1.06
N ASN A 17 -10.20 -10.46 -1.03
CA ASN A 17 -10.27 -9.39 -0.03
C ASN A 17 -10.02 -9.80 1.42
N GLU A 18 -8.74 -9.86 1.81
CA GLU A 18 -8.38 -9.62 3.21
C GLU A 18 -8.95 -8.27 3.63
N THR A 19 -9.91 -8.28 4.55
CA THR A 19 -10.67 -7.07 4.90
C THR A 19 -9.93 -6.17 5.90
N PHE A 20 -8.82 -6.63 6.48
CA PHE A 20 -7.99 -5.88 7.44
C PHE A 20 -8.81 -5.20 8.55
N ASP A 21 -9.78 -5.92 9.10
CA ASP A 21 -10.75 -5.41 10.09
C ASP A 21 -11.61 -4.23 9.59
N GLY A 22 -11.87 -4.18 8.28
CA GLY A 22 -12.61 -3.11 7.61
C GLY A 22 -11.76 -1.87 7.30
N TRP A 23 -10.44 -1.92 7.52
CA TRP A 23 -9.56 -0.76 7.31
C TRP A 23 -9.62 -0.18 5.89
N LEU A 24 -9.84 -1.04 4.90
CA LEU A 24 -9.89 -0.66 3.48
C LEU A 24 -11.32 -0.54 2.92
N ASP A 25 -12.36 -0.61 3.75
CA ASP A 25 -13.76 -0.63 3.30
C ASP A 25 -14.18 0.66 2.57
N ASP A 26 -13.53 1.79 2.88
CA ASP A 26 -13.76 3.09 2.26
C ASP A 26 -12.69 3.49 1.22
N VAL A 27 -11.78 2.56 0.88
CA VAL A 27 -10.69 2.80 -0.07
C VAL A 27 -11.12 2.38 -1.47
N ASN A 28 -11.54 3.35 -2.28
CA ASN A 28 -12.23 3.07 -3.55
C ASN A 28 -11.36 2.40 -4.62
N ASN A 29 -10.04 2.52 -4.53
CA ASN A 29 -9.09 1.86 -5.45
C ASN A 29 -8.56 0.52 -4.93
N TYR A 30 -9.01 0.05 -3.75
CA TYR A 30 -8.62 -1.26 -3.25
C TYR A 30 -9.28 -2.37 -4.07
N THR A 31 -8.45 -3.24 -4.66
CA THR A 31 -8.91 -4.37 -5.50
C THR A 31 -8.37 -5.72 -5.03
N GLY A 32 -7.66 -5.74 -3.90
CA GLY A 32 -6.96 -6.91 -3.36
C GLY A 32 -5.51 -6.59 -3.00
N VAL A 33 -4.85 -7.57 -2.39
CA VAL A 33 -3.43 -7.48 -2.01
C VAL A 33 -2.56 -7.83 -3.21
N VAL A 34 -1.69 -6.91 -3.63
CA VAL A 34 -0.76 -7.15 -4.74
C VAL A 34 0.50 -7.83 -4.22
N ASP A 35 0.82 -9.01 -4.75
CA ASP A 35 2.06 -9.71 -4.41
C ASP A 35 3.30 -8.99 -4.95
N LYS A 36 4.23 -8.67 -4.05
CA LYS A 36 5.50 -7.99 -4.29
C LYS A 36 6.67 -8.69 -3.58
N MET A 37 6.53 -9.95 -3.15
CA MET A 37 7.57 -10.65 -2.38
C MET A 37 8.92 -10.76 -3.12
N ASP A 38 8.88 -10.88 -4.46
CA ASP A 38 10.06 -11.01 -5.33
C ASP A 38 10.54 -9.67 -5.93
N VAL A 39 10.02 -8.54 -5.44
CA VAL A 39 10.40 -7.21 -5.93
C VAL A 39 11.44 -6.60 -4.98
N GLU A 40 12.60 -6.24 -5.52
CA GLU A 40 13.74 -5.72 -4.73
C GLU A 40 13.39 -4.44 -3.96
N GLN A 41 12.70 -3.51 -4.61
CA GLN A 41 12.20 -2.28 -4.02
C GLN A 41 10.81 -1.98 -4.58
N PRO A 42 9.73 -2.53 -3.98
CA PRO A 42 8.39 -2.26 -4.43
C PRO A 42 8.03 -0.79 -4.19
N GLU A 43 7.42 -0.19 -5.21
CA GLU A 43 6.96 1.19 -5.17
C GLU A 43 5.46 1.26 -4.89
N VAL A 44 5.08 2.25 -4.07
CA VAL A 44 3.69 2.68 -3.83
C VAL A 44 3.58 4.14 -4.25
N VAL A 45 2.67 4.43 -5.17
CA VAL A 45 2.40 5.79 -5.62
C VAL A 45 1.60 6.53 -4.55
N VAL A 46 1.96 7.77 -4.26
CA VAL A 46 1.29 8.67 -3.32
C VAL A 46 0.61 9.79 -4.11
N GLY A 47 -0.71 9.95 -3.91
CA GLY A 47 -1.51 10.89 -4.70
C GLY A 47 -1.98 10.27 -6.02
N ALA A 48 -2.28 8.98 -6.03
CA ALA A 48 -2.89 8.30 -7.17
C ALA A 48 -4.39 8.65 -7.30
N GLU A 49 -4.96 8.46 -8.48
CA GLU A 49 -6.40 8.62 -8.69
C GLU A 49 -7.19 7.63 -7.82
N GLY A 50 -8.10 8.15 -7.03
CA GLY A 50 -8.93 7.37 -6.11
C GLY A 50 -9.63 8.30 -5.12
N ASN A 51 -10.70 7.80 -4.50
CA ASN A 51 -11.39 8.54 -3.44
C ASN A 51 -11.90 9.93 -3.86
N ARG A 52 -12.44 10.01 -5.09
CA ARG A 52 -12.99 11.24 -5.69
C ARG A 52 -11.93 12.35 -5.94
N GLY A 53 -10.68 11.97 -6.13
CA GLY A 53 -9.59 12.88 -6.48
C GLY A 53 -8.28 12.13 -6.63
N SER A 54 -7.19 12.75 -6.18
CA SER A 54 -5.87 12.11 -6.11
C SER A 54 -5.53 11.80 -4.64
N PHE A 55 -6.44 11.10 -3.96
CA PHE A 55 -6.38 10.81 -2.52
C PHE A 55 -6.21 9.32 -2.26
N ALA A 56 -5.30 8.67 -2.98
CA ALA A 56 -5.07 7.24 -2.86
C ALA A 56 -3.58 6.88 -2.86
N PHE A 57 -3.29 5.73 -2.26
CA PHE A 57 -2.06 4.99 -2.47
C PHE A 57 -2.29 3.93 -3.54
N GLU A 58 -1.34 3.73 -4.46
CA GLU A 58 -1.47 2.73 -5.53
C GLU A 58 -0.19 1.87 -5.65
N PRO A 59 -0.26 0.55 -5.46
CA PRO A 59 -1.42 -0.20 -4.97
C PRO A 59 -1.81 0.18 -3.54
N ALA A 60 -3.10 0.06 -3.20
CA ALA A 60 -3.58 0.32 -1.84
C ALA A 60 -3.10 -0.74 -0.83
N ALA A 61 -2.83 -1.97 -1.28
CA ALA A 61 -2.25 -3.00 -0.42
C ALA A 61 -1.21 -3.82 -1.19
N ILE A 62 -0.05 -4.05 -0.57
CA ILE A 62 0.98 -4.93 -1.10
C ILE A 62 1.43 -5.96 -0.07
N LYS A 63 1.90 -7.11 -0.56
CA LYS A 63 2.54 -8.16 0.23
C LYS A 63 4.02 -8.25 -0.09
N VAL A 64 4.88 -8.20 0.92
CA VAL A 64 6.34 -8.17 0.77
C VAL A 64 7.00 -9.17 1.72
N SER A 65 8.24 -9.54 1.40
CA SER A 65 9.06 -10.37 2.27
C SER A 65 9.62 -9.55 3.43
N ARG A 66 9.87 -10.19 4.58
CA ARG A 66 10.67 -9.59 5.65
C ARG A 66 12.02 -9.07 5.14
N GLY A 67 12.37 -7.84 5.54
CA GLY A 67 13.59 -7.14 5.13
C GLY A 67 13.44 -6.33 3.84
N THR A 68 12.27 -6.38 3.17
CA THR A 68 12.01 -5.56 2.00
C THR A 68 11.93 -4.08 2.38
N THR A 69 12.54 -3.23 1.55
CA THR A 69 12.41 -1.78 1.63
C THR A 69 11.35 -1.32 0.64
N VAL A 70 10.23 -0.80 1.16
CA VAL A 70 9.17 -0.20 0.33
C VAL A 70 9.51 1.27 0.08
N LYS A 71 9.23 1.75 -1.12
CA LYS A 71 9.43 3.14 -1.53
C LYS A 71 8.10 3.78 -1.93
N TRP A 72 7.76 4.89 -1.29
CA TRP A 72 6.63 5.72 -1.66
C TRP A 72 7.09 6.84 -2.59
N VAL A 73 6.33 7.13 -3.65
CA VAL A 73 6.68 8.12 -4.68
C VAL A 73 5.51 9.06 -4.94
N TRP A 74 5.71 10.37 -4.76
CA TRP A 74 4.66 11.37 -4.90
C TRP A 74 4.43 11.75 -6.36
N THR A 75 3.16 11.81 -6.76
CA THR A 75 2.73 12.34 -8.07
C THR A 75 2.69 13.87 -8.10
N GLY A 76 2.58 14.50 -6.94
CA GLY A 76 2.30 15.92 -6.77
C GLY A 76 0.84 16.34 -6.95
N GLU A 77 -0.05 15.37 -7.20
CA GLU A 77 -1.47 15.59 -7.38
C GLU A 77 -2.24 15.50 -6.05
N GLY A 78 -3.40 16.17 -5.96
CA GLY A 78 -4.28 16.06 -4.80
C GLY A 78 -3.83 16.85 -3.55
N GLY A 79 -2.82 17.72 -3.68
CA GLY A 79 -2.32 18.55 -2.59
C GLY A 79 -1.24 17.87 -1.76
N TYR A 80 -1.22 18.15 -0.46
CA TYR A 80 -0.22 17.61 0.46
C TYR A 80 -0.57 16.20 0.92
N HIS A 81 0.40 15.29 0.85
CA HIS A 81 0.26 13.92 1.34
C HIS A 81 1.43 13.50 2.22
N ASN A 82 1.16 12.60 3.17
CA ASN A 82 2.15 11.89 3.96
C ASN A 82 1.83 10.40 4.02
N VAL A 83 2.75 9.64 4.61
CA VAL A 83 2.65 8.21 4.85
C VAL A 83 2.89 7.99 6.34
N VAL A 84 1.85 7.65 7.09
CA VAL A 84 1.91 7.51 8.56
C VAL A 84 1.37 6.16 8.99
N ASP A 85 2.20 5.38 9.69
CA ASP A 85 1.81 4.11 10.30
C ASP A 85 0.89 4.32 11.51
N GLU A 86 -0.22 3.57 11.56
CA GLU A 86 -1.11 3.55 12.74
C GLU A 86 -0.40 3.00 13.98
N GLY A 87 0.58 2.11 13.78
CA GLY A 87 1.44 1.57 14.82
C GLY A 87 2.57 2.50 15.29
N SER A 88 2.70 3.69 14.68
CA SER A 88 3.78 4.67 14.97
C SER A 88 5.20 4.16 14.68
N SER A 89 5.37 3.22 13.75
CA SER A 89 6.67 2.66 13.35
C SER A 89 7.39 3.50 12.29
N PHE A 90 6.65 4.22 11.46
CA PHE A 90 7.17 5.07 10.41
C PHE A 90 6.25 6.25 10.10
N GLU A 91 6.85 7.35 9.71
CA GLU A 91 6.16 8.58 9.30
C GLU A 91 7.03 9.32 8.27
N SER A 92 6.42 9.77 7.18
CA SER A 92 7.03 10.70 6.24
C SER A 92 6.68 12.15 6.58
N ASP A 93 7.46 13.09 6.03
CA ASP A 93 7.04 14.49 5.98
C ASP A 93 5.74 14.65 5.16
N LEU A 94 5.02 15.75 5.42
CA LEU A 94 3.86 16.18 4.64
C LEU A 94 4.31 16.96 3.40
N VAL A 95 4.17 16.36 2.22
CA VAL A 95 4.81 16.83 0.98
C VAL A 95 3.80 16.88 -0.18
N GLN A 96 3.94 17.90 -1.04
CA GLN A 96 3.19 18.03 -2.31
C GLN A 96 4.11 17.87 -3.53
N GLU A 97 5.43 17.92 -3.40
CA GLU A 97 6.34 17.95 -4.55
C GLU A 97 6.37 16.60 -5.29
N GLU A 98 6.10 16.62 -6.60
CA GLU A 98 6.23 15.47 -7.50
C GLU A 98 7.66 14.89 -7.45
N GLY A 99 7.76 13.56 -7.45
CA GLY A 99 9.04 12.87 -7.41
C GLY A 99 9.68 12.82 -6.02
N SER A 100 9.08 13.44 -5.01
CA SER A 100 9.46 13.22 -3.61
C SER A 100 9.32 11.75 -3.25
N THR A 101 10.19 11.27 -2.36
CA THR A 101 10.20 9.87 -1.96
C THR A 101 10.36 9.69 -0.46
N PHE A 102 9.79 8.60 0.03
CA PHE A 102 9.97 8.11 1.38
C PHE A 102 10.23 6.61 1.32
N THR A 103 11.08 6.07 2.20
CA THR A 103 11.36 4.63 2.24
C THR A 103 11.34 4.09 3.66
N HIS A 104 10.86 2.87 3.81
CA HIS A 104 10.89 2.14 5.08
C HIS A 104 11.20 0.66 4.85
N THR A 105 12.04 0.09 5.74
CA THR A 105 12.41 -1.32 5.72
C THR A 105 11.59 -2.09 6.74
N PHE A 106 10.90 -3.13 6.29
CA PHE A 106 10.01 -3.93 7.12
C PHE A 106 10.69 -5.18 7.66
N ASP A 107 11.30 -5.06 8.84
CA ASP A 107 12.06 -6.15 9.45
C ASP A 107 11.23 -7.12 10.28
N SER A 108 9.95 -6.89 10.51
CA SER A 108 9.09 -7.80 11.28
C SER A 108 7.89 -8.21 10.45
N SER A 109 7.51 -9.49 10.54
CA SER A 109 6.27 -9.96 9.91
C SER A 109 5.06 -9.33 10.61
N GLY A 110 4.00 -9.11 9.85
CA GLY A 110 2.80 -8.47 10.35
C GLY A 110 2.04 -7.70 9.29
N VAL A 111 0.96 -7.05 9.74
CA VAL A 111 0.11 -6.18 8.93
C VAL A 111 0.32 -4.75 9.42
N TYR A 112 0.81 -3.89 8.53
CA TYR A 112 1.06 -2.48 8.80
C TYR A 112 0.01 -1.64 8.09
N LYS A 113 -0.91 -1.07 8.87
CA LYS A 113 -1.95 -0.17 8.38
C LYS A 113 -1.40 1.25 8.43
N TYR A 114 -1.53 1.99 7.33
CA TYR A 114 -1.04 3.36 7.27
C TYR A 114 -2.02 4.25 6.52
N ALA A 115 -1.94 5.56 6.77
CA ALA A 115 -2.80 6.56 6.16
C ALA A 115 -2.03 7.82 5.78
N CYS A 116 -2.66 8.62 4.92
CA CYS A 116 -2.32 10.02 4.75
C CYS A 116 -3.16 10.84 5.74
N THR A 117 -2.53 11.47 6.72
CA THR A 117 -3.21 12.18 7.82
C THR A 117 -4.28 13.18 7.36
N PRO A 118 -4.05 14.10 6.40
CA PRO A 118 -5.09 15.03 5.96
C PRO A 118 -6.24 14.36 5.17
N HIS A 119 -6.02 13.16 4.64
CA HIS A 119 -6.94 12.50 3.69
C HIS A 119 -7.44 11.13 4.16
N GLU A 120 -7.15 10.74 5.40
CA GLU A 120 -7.58 9.45 5.97
C GLU A 120 -9.11 9.30 5.92
N ALA A 121 -9.85 10.34 6.33
CA ALA A 121 -11.31 10.36 6.31
C ALA A 121 -11.91 10.34 4.89
N LEU A 122 -11.09 10.56 3.86
CA LEU A 122 -11.48 10.39 2.45
C LEU A 122 -11.20 8.98 1.94
N GLY A 123 -10.52 8.13 2.72
CA GLY A 123 -10.12 6.78 2.33
C GLY A 123 -8.68 6.68 1.82
N MET A 124 -7.82 7.68 2.07
CA MET A 124 -6.40 7.57 1.69
C MET A 124 -5.64 6.72 2.72
N LYS A 125 -5.87 5.41 2.63
CA LYS A 125 -5.33 4.38 3.53
C LYS A 125 -4.66 3.29 2.72
N GLY A 126 -3.67 2.64 3.30
CA GLY A 126 -3.00 1.50 2.70
C GLY A 126 -2.57 0.45 3.71
N VAL A 127 -2.11 -0.69 3.18
CA VAL A 127 -1.62 -1.82 3.97
C VAL A 127 -0.35 -2.40 3.38
N ILE A 128 0.64 -2.67 4.24
CA ILE A 128 1.77 -3.55 3.92
C ILE A 128 1.60 -4.84 4.72
N VAL A 129 1.48 -5.97 4.00
CA VAL A 129 1.54 -7.32 4.60
C VAL A 129 2.98 -7.81 4.48
N VAL A 130 3.58 -8.22 5.60
CA VAL A 130 4.97 -8.68 5.66
C VAL A 130 5.00 -10.13 6.13
N GLU A 131 5.58 -11.00 5.30
CA GLU A 131 5.72 -12.44 5.55
C GLU A 131 7.18 -12.90 5.54
#